data_AF-A0A7X8MJR7-F1
#
_entry.id   AF-A0A7X8MJR7-F1
#
_cell.length_a   1.000
_cell.length_b   1.000
_cell.length_c   1.000
_cell.angle_alpha   90.00
_cell.angle_beta   90.00
_cell.angle_gamma   90.00
#
_symmetry.space_group_name_H-M   'P 1'
#
loop_
_entity.id
_entity.type
_entity.pdbx_description
1 polymer ?
#
loop_
_entity_poly.entity_id
_entity_poly.type
_entity_poly.pdbx_seq_one_letter_code
_entity_poly.pdbx_strand_id
1 'polypeptide(L)'
;MEWMVTANEPGKTYLMQGNEAIVRGALEAGIRFAAAYPGSPSSEIMTMLGHVADDMDIYAEWSTNENCAFQACMGASMGRVRSLCVVKQNGLLTLGDSLHTAGLSGCKGGVVLLVADDPNAHSSTNEFDSRHQARAAGIPMLEPATFQE
;
A
#
# COMPACT_ATOMS: atom_id res chain seq x y z
N MET A 1 14.69 -19.48 -5.94
CA MET A 1 13.52 -19.54 -6.83
C MET A 1 13.22 -18.09 -7.15
N GLU A 2 13.43 -17.64 -8.38
CA GLU A 2 13.21 -16.24 -8.75
C GLU A 2 11.71 -15.96 -8.63
N TRP A 3 11.35 -15.03 -7.75
CA TRP A 3 9.95 -14.66 -7.53
C TRP A 3 9.48 -13.81 -8.72
N MET A 4 8.27 -14.06 -9.26
CA MET A 4 7.81 -13.36 -10.47
C MET A 4 7.76 -11.85 -10.29
N VAL A 5 7.53 -11.37 -9.06
CA VAL A 5 7.54 -9.94 -8.73
C VAL A 5 8.92 -9.29 -8.85
N THR A 6 10.01 -10.06 -8.82
CA THR A 6 11.40 -9.57 -8.98
C THR A 6 12.01 -9.85 -10.36
N ALA A 7 11.33 -10.63 -11.21
CA ALA A 7 11.87 -11.06 -12.50
C ALA A 7 12.13 -9.89 -13.47
N ASN A 8 13.33 -9.82 -14.04
CA ASN A 8 13.72 -8.76 -14.98
C ASN A 8 13.88 -9.29 -16.41
N GLU A 9 12.76 -9.66 -17.03
CA GLU A 9 12.69 -10.17 -18.40
C GLU A 9 11.78 -9.28 -19.26
N PRO A 10 12.31 -8.19 -19.85
CA PRO A 10 11.52 -7.25 -20.64
C PRO A 10 10.75 -7.92 -21.78
N GLY A 11 9.47 -7.58 -21.93
CA GLY A 11 8.58 -8.11 -22.98
C GLY A 11 7.94 -9.47 -22.65
N LYS A 12 8.26 -10.07 -21.50
CA LYS A 12 7.63 -11.31 -21.04
C LYS A 12 6.34 -11.04 -20.26
N THR A 13 5.32 -11.85 -20.51
CA THR A 13 4.05 -11.81 -19.78
C THR A 13 4.07 -12.84 -18.65
N TYR A 14 3.62 -12.41 -17.47
CA TYR A 14 3.48 -13.26 -16.29
C TYR A 14 2.02 -13.35 -15.87
N LEU A 15 1.65 -14.51 -15.32
CA LEU A 15 0.38 -14.67 -14.62
C LEU A 15 0.59 -14.24 -13.16
N MET A 16 -0.13 -13.20 -12.74
CA MET A 16 -0.03 -12.64 -11.39
C MET A 16 -1.42 -12.45 -10.79
N GLN A 17 -1.51 -12.61 -9.47
CA GLN A 17 -2.61 -12.11 -8.66
C GLN A 17 -2.52 -10.58 -8.54
N GLY A 18 -3.63 -9.93 -8.17
CA GLY A 18 -3.64 -8.47 -7.97
C GLY A 18 -2.62 -8.00 -6.93
N ASN A 19 -2.52 -8.69 -5.79
CA ASN A 19 -1.53 -8.36 -4.76
C ASN A 19 -0.08 -8.49 -5.29
N GLU A 20 0.21 -9.47 -6.14
CA GLU A 20 1.53 -9.64 -6.76
C GLU A 20 1.82 -8.51 -7.75
N ALA A 21 0.83 -8.12 -8.57
CA ALA A 21 0.94 -7.01 -9.51
C ALA A 21 1.18 -5.67 -8.78
N ILE A 22 0.51 -5.44 -7.64
CA ILE A 22 0.74 -4.30 -6.77
C ILE A 22 2.17 -4.26 -6.25
N VAL A 23 2.68 -5.38 -5.72
CA VAL A 23 4.06 -5.48 -5.22
C VAL A 23 5.02 -5.16 -6.35
N ARG A 24 4.83 -5.79 -7.52
CA ARG A 24 5.63 -5.54 -8.72
C ARG A 24 5.65 -4.06 -9.10
N GLY A 25 4.49 -3.41 -9.18
CA GLY A 25 4.38 -1.98 -9.50
C GLY A 25 5.07 -1.09 -8.46
N ALA A 26 4.97 -1.44 -7.19
CA ALA A 26 5.66 -0.70 -6.12
C ALA A 26 7.19 -0.81 -6.24
N LEU A 27 7.71 -2.00 -6.55
CA LEU A 27 9.14 -2.21 -6.81
C LEU A 27 9.61 -1.39 -8.02
N GLU A 28 8.87 -1.43 -9.12
CA GLU A 28 9.17 -0.66 -10.34
C GLU A 28 9.11 0.86 -10.11
N ALA A 29 8.20 1.33 -9.25
CA ALA A 29 8.12 2.73 -8.83
C ALA A 29 9.31 3.19 -7.96
N GLY A 30 10.12 2.24 -7.47
CA GLY A 30 11.30 2.49 -6.67
C GLY A 30 10.95 2.96 -5.25
N ILE A 31 9.95 2.33 -4.62
CA ILE A 31 9.75 2.53 -3.18
C ILE A 31 11.01 2.10 -2.41
N ARG A 32 11.25 2.71 -1.24
CA ARG A 32 12.32 2.29 -0.31
C ARG A 32 11.81 2.07 1.11
N PHE A 33 10.53 2.35 1.35
CA PHE A 33 9.89 2.15 2.64
C PHE A 33 8.47 1.61 2.44
N ALA A 34 8.11 0.55 3.14
CA ALA A 34 6.76 0.02 3.18
C ALA A 34 6.37 -0.33 4.61
N ALA A 35 5.16 0.03 5.00
CA ALA A 35 4.62 -0.31 6.30
C ALA A 35 3.14 -0.67 6.23
N ALA A 36 2.74 -1.62 7.06
CA ALA A 36 1.36 -2.07 7.17
C ALA A 36 1.04 -2.52 8.60
N TYR A 37 -0.25 -2.65 8.90
CA TYR A 37 -0.74 -3.44 10.02
C TYR A 37 -1.59 -4.59 9.46
N PRO A 38 -1.56 -5.81 10.07
CA PRO A 38 -2.26 -6.96 9.50
C PRO A 38 -3.75 -6.71 9.27
N GLY A 39 -4.21 -6.94 8.04
CA GLY A 39 -5.61 -6.79 7.64
C GLY A 39 -5.89 -7.50 6.32
N SER A 40 -6.67 -8.58 6.38
CA SER A 40 -7.15 -9.24 5.15
C SER A 40 -8.14 -8.33 4.41
N PRO A 41 -8.07 -8.27 3.06
CA PRO A 41 -7.28 -9.11 2.15
C PRO A 41 -5.88 -8.56 1.74
N SER A 42 -5.41 -7.47 2.33
CA SER A 42 -4.17 -6.79 1.88
C SER A 42 -2.87 -7.31 2.49
N SER A 43 -2.93 -8.15 3.52
CA SER A 43 -1.75 -8.61 4.27
C SER A 43 -0.67 -9.28 3.42
N GLU A 44 -1.05 -9.97 2.34
CA GLU A 44 -0.11 -10.67 1.47
C GLU A 44 0.90 -9.73 0.82
N ILE A 45 0.51 -8.48 0.52
CA ILE A 45 1.40 -7.47 -0.08
C ILE A 45 2.60 -7.22 0.81
N MET A 46 2.37 -7.02 2.11
CA MET A 46 3.44 -6.75 3.06
C MET A 46 4.33 -7.98 3.29
N THR A 47 3.73 -9.17 3.35
CA THR A 47 4.49 -10.43 3.42
C THR A 47 5.38 -10.61 2.19
N MET A 48 4.86 -10.34 1.00
CA MET A 48 5.60 -10.42 -0.25
C MET A 48 6.77 -9.43 -0.30
N LEU A 49 6.53 -8.18 0.06
CA LEU A 49 7.58 -7.16 0.18
C LEU A 49 8.65 -7.56 1.19
N GLY A 50 8.26 -8.14 2.33
CA GLY A 50 9.20 -8.64 3.34
C GLY A 50 10.13 -9.74 2.81
N HIS A 51 9.64 -10.62 1.93
CA HIS A 51 10.48 -11.67 1.33
C HIS A 51 11.52 -11.16 0.33
N VAL A 52 11.28 -9.99 -0.28
CA VAL A 52 12.16 -9.40 -1.31
C VAL A 52 12.89 -8.15 -0.83
N ALA A 53 12.71 -7.78 0.44
CA ALA A 53 13.17 -6.52 1.03
C ALA A 53 14.69 -6.33 0.90
N ASP A 54 15.46 -7.34 1.30
CA ASP A 54 16.93 -7.31 1.25
C ASP A 54 17.45 -7.26 -0.20
N ASP A 55 16.87 -8.07 -1.09
CA ASP A 55 17.27 -8.17 -2.50
C ASP A 55 16.95 -6.88 -3.28
N MET A 56 15.91 -6.15 -2.88
CA MET A 56 15.42 -4.93 -3.54
C MET A 56 15.80 -3.62 -2.84
N ASP A 57 16.58 -3.69 -1.75
CA ASP A 57 16.98 -2.53 -0.94
C ASP A 57 15.76 -1.73 -0.44
N ILE A 58 14.78 -2.43 0.15
CA ILE A 58 13.55 -1.84 0.69
C ILE A 58 13.46 -2.11 2.18
N TYR A 59 13.15 -1.08 2.96
CA TYR A 59 12.72 -1.27 4.33
C TYR A 59 11.23 -1.63 4.38
N ALA A 60 10.90 -2.78 4.94
CA ALA A 60 9.55 -3.34 4.99
C ALA A 60 9.20 -3.74 6.43
N GLU A 61 8.14 -3.18 7.01
CA GLU A 61 7.78 -3.45 8.41
C GLU A 61 6.29 -3.72 8.63
N TRP A 62 6.01 -4.52 9.66
CA TRP A 62 4.72 -4.52 10.34
C TRP A 62 4.76 -3.50 11.48
N SER A 63 3.89 -2.50 11.42
CA SER A 63 3.79 -1.49 12.48
C SER A 63 2.83 -1.93 13.58
N THR A 64 2.70 -1.12 14.63
CA THR A 64 1.85 -1.43 15.81
C THR A 64 0.35 -1.28 15.55
N ASN A 65 -0.03 -0.40 14.63
CA ASN A 65 -1.39 -0.19 14.11
C ASN A 65 -1.33 0.58 12.78
N GLU A 66 -2.48 0.78 12.13
CA GLU A 66 -2.60 1.45 10.83
C GLU A 66 -2.15 2.91 10.86
N ASN A 67 -2.43 3.60 11.97
CA ASN A 67 -2.01 4.99 12.14
C ASN A 67 -0.48 5.11 12.22
N CYS A 68 0.18 4.22 12.97
CA CYS A 68 1.63 4.16 13.06
C CYS A 68 2.26 3.79 11.71
N ALA A 69 1.69 2.82 10.98
CA ALA A 69 2.15 2.46 9.63
C ALA A 69 2.10 3.67 8.67
N PHE A 70 0.97 4.38 8.66
CA PHE A 70 0.80 5.54 7.80
C PHE A 70 1.71 6.71 8.19
N GLN A 71 1.84 7.01 9.48
CA GLN A 71 2.74 8.06 9.94
C GLN A 71 4.21 7.73 9.68
N ALA A 72 4.63 6.47 9.79
CA ALA A 72 5.98 6.04 9.42
C ALA A 72 6.24 6.25 7.93
N CYS A 73 5.29 5.87 7.06
CA CYS A 73 5.36 6.12 5.63
C CYS A 73 5.41 7.61 5.29
N MET A 74 4.59 8.44 5.95
CA MET A 74 4.62 9.89 5.81
C MET A 74 5.97 10.47 6.25
N GLY A 75 6.53 9.99 7.37
CA GLY A 75 7.86 10.38 7.85
C GLY A 75 8.96 10.07 6.84
N ALA A 76 8.98 8.85 6.28
CA ALA A 76 9.88 8.47 5.20
C ALA A 76 9.74 9.44 4.00
N SER A 77 8.51 9.76 3.61
CA SER A 77 8.25 10.68 2.51
C SER A 77 8.67 12.11 2.78
N MET A 78 8.59 12.59 4.02
CA MET A 78 9.16 13.88 4.39
C MET A 78 10.69 13.88 4.26
N GLY A 79 11.33 12.73 4.45
CA GLY A 79 12.73 12.46 4.13
C GLY A 79 13.03 12.27 2.63
N ARG A 80 12.07 12.54 1.74
CA ARG A 80 12.16 12.35 0.27
C ARG A 80 12.25 10.89 -0.18
N VAL A 81 11.85 9.95 0.68
CA VAL A 81 11.77 8.53 0.34
C VAL A 81 10.37 8.20 -0.19
N ARG A 82 10.28 7.47 -1.30
CA ARG A 82 9.00 6.92 -1.77
C ARG A 82 8.54 5.81 -0.85
N SER A 83 7.31 5.93 -0.35
CA SER A 83 6.74 4.96 0.58
C SER A 83 5.39 4.41 0.15
N LEU A 84 5.12 3.18 0.59
CA LEU A 84 3.86 2.47 0.40
C LEU A 84 3.27 2.10 1.76
N CYS A 85 2.09 2.63 2.06
CA CYS A 85 1.31 2.19 3.22
C CYS A 85 0.19 1.27 2.75
N VAL A 86 0.05 0.09 3.35
CA VAL A 86 -0.96 -0.90 2.97
C VAL A 86 -1.95 -1.09 4.10
N VAL A 87 -3.24 -0.90 3.80
CA VAL A 87 -4.35 -1.11 4.73
C VAL A 87 -5.56 -1.74 4.04
N LYS A 88 -6.51 -2.23 4.84
CA LYS A 88 -7.89 -2.49 4.41
C LYS A 88 -8.80 -1.29 4.73
N GLN A 89 -10.05 -1.32 4.27
CA GLN A 89 -11.02 -0.25 4.49
C GLN A 89 -11.28 0.09 5.97
N ASN A 90 -11.26 -0.90 6.88
CA ASN A 90 -11.36 -0.63 8.33
C ASN A 90 -10.14 0.13 8.85
N GLY A 91 -8.95 -0.26 8.37
CA GLY A 91 -7.70 0.38 8.72
C GLY A 91 -7.62 1.82 8.26
N LEU A 92 -8.17 2.11 7.08
CA LEU A 92 -8.34 3.46 6.53
C LEU A 92 -9.14 4.37 7.49
N LEU A 93 -10.16 3.84 8.17
CA LEU A 93 -10.92 4.57 9.19
C LEU A 93 -10.05 4.83 10.43
N THR A 94 -9.27 3.85 10.87
CA THR A 94 -8.36 3.97 12.03
C THR A 94 -7.31 5.07 11.84
N LEU A 95 -6.78 5.23 10.62
CA LEU A 95 -5.78 6.25 10.29
C LEU A 95 -6.38 7.59 9.83
N GLY A 96 -7.70 7.74 9.89
CA GLY A 96 -8.42 8.87 9.27
C GLY A 96 -7.91 10.25 9.69
N ASP A 97 -7.61 10.46 10.98
CA ASP A 97 -7.08 11.74 11.48
C ASP A 97 -5.73 12.09 10.81
N SER A 98 -4.82 11.11 10.76
CA SER A 98 -3.54 11.27 10.08
C SER A 98 -3.70 11.49 8.58
N LEU A 99 -4.66 10.82 7.93
CA LEU A 99 -4.92 11.00 6.49
C LEU A 99 -5.35 12.42 6.15
N HIS A 100 -6.28 12.99 6.91
CA HIS A 100 -6.75 14.36 6.68
C HIS A 100 -5.62 15.37 6.95
N THR A 101 -4.80 15.12 7.97
CA THR A 101 -3.60 15.91 8.23
C THR A 101 -2.58 15.80 7.09
N ALA A 102 -2.40 14.61 6.51
CA ALA A 102 -1.53 14.37 5.38
C ALA A 102 -2.02 15.08 4.10
N GLY A 103 -3.33 15.11 3.85
CA GLY A 103 -3.92 15.85 2.73
C GLY A 103 -3.59 17.35 2.76
N LEU A 104 -3.48 17.94 3.96
CA LEU A 104 -3.08 19.34 4.15
C LEU A 104 -1.57 19.57 4.09
N SER A 105 -0.80 18.68 4.73
CA SER A 105 0.66 18.83 4.83
C SER A 105 1.40 18.43 3.55
N GLY A 106 0.77 17.61 2.70
CA GLY A 106 1.38 17.05 1.49
C GLY A 106 2.50 16.06 1.80
N CYS A 107 3.29 15.72 0.77
CA CYS A 107 4.44 14.83 0.90
C CYS A 107 5.62 15.35 0.05
N LYS A 108 6.85 14.87 0.30
CA LYS A 108 8.05 15.30 -0.45
C LYS A 108 8.65 14.22 -1.35
N GLY A 109 8.60 12.96 -0.94
CA GLY A 109 9.09 11.81 -1.72
C GLY A 109 8.00 11.11 -2.54
N GLY A 110 6.73 11.29 -2.17
CA GLY A 110 5.60 10.49 -2.64
C GLY A 110 5.18 9.47 -1.58
N VAL A 111 3.87 9.29 -1.40
CA VAL A 111 3.26 8.24 -0.58
C VAL A 111 2.10 7.66 -1.37
N VAL A 112 2.05 6.34 -1.49
CA VAL A 112 0.85 5.63 -1.93
C VAL A 112 0.22 4.99 -0.70
N LEU A 113 -1.03 5.36 -0.42
CA LEU A 113 -1.88 4.65 0.53
C LEU A 113 -2.73 3.65 -0.26
N LEU A 114 -2.36 2.38 -0.18
CA LEU A 114 -3.11 1.30 -0.78
C LEU A 114 -4.20 0.84 0.17
N VAL A 115 -5.43 0.84 -0.32
CA VAL A 115 -6.60 0.39 0.43
C VAL A 115 -7.22 -0.79 -0.30
N ALA A 116 -7.28 -1.93 0.38
CA ALA A 116 -8.06 -3.07 -0.09
C ALA A 116 -9.45 -3.02 0.55
N ASP A 117 -10.45 -2.61 -0.23
CA ASP A 117 -11.85 -2.70 0.17
C ASP A 117 -12.30 -4.18 0.15
N ASP A 118 -13.19 -4.53 1.07
CA ASP A 118 -13.75 -5.88 1.22
C ASP A 118 -15.28 -5.85 0.99
N PRO A 119 -15.73 -5.89 -0.28
CA PRO A 119 -17.14 -5.88 -0.63
C PRO A 119 -17.89 -7.04 0.03
N ASN A 120 -19.12 -6.80 0.49
CA ASN A 120 -19.91 -7.75 1.28
C ASN A 120 -19.27 -8.13 2.64
N ALA A 121 -18.20 -7.46 3.06
CA ALA A 121 -17.50 -7.68 4.32
C ALA A 121 -17.13 -9.16 4.57
N HIS A 122 -16.58 -9.86 3.57
CA HIS A 122 -16.24 -11.29 3.69
C HIS A 122 -15.26 -11.61 4.82
N SER A 123 -14.36 -10.68 5.11
CA SER A 123 -13.31 -10.77 6.14
C SER A 123 -13.33 -9.57 7.09
N SER A 124 -14.42 -8.81 7.08
CA SER A 124 -14.55 -7.52 7.78
C SER A 124 -15.78 -7.51 8.66
N THR A 125 -15.80 -6.62 9.66
CA THR A 125 -16.99 -6.42 10.50
C THR A 125 -18.06 -5.56 9.83
N ASN A 126 -17.67 -4.78 8.82
CA ASN A 126 -18.52 -3.87 8.07
C ASN A 126 -17.97 -3.63 6.66
N GLU A 127 -18.85 -3.14 5.79
CA GLU A 127 -18.49 -2.57 4.50
C GLU A 127 -18.24 -1.07 4.65
N PHE A 128 -17.27 -0.57 3.90
CA PHE A 128 -16.96 0.84 3.82
C PHE A 128 -16.40 1.15 2.44
N ASP A 129 -16.85 2.26 1.85
CA ASP A 129 -16.39 2.72 0.55
C ASP A 129 -15.26 3.74 0.75
N SER A 130 -14.04 3.34 0.43
CA SER A 130 -12.84 4.13 0.60
C SER A 130 -12.85 5.46 -0.17
N ARG A 131 -13.62 5.57 -1.26
CA ARG A 131 -13.74 6.80 -2.06
C ARG A 131 -14.25 7.98 -1.25
N HIS A 132 -15.13 7.73 -0.29
CA HIS A 132 -15.67 8.79 0.56
C HIS A 132 -14.58 9.39 1.44
N GLN A 133 -13.67 8.55 1.95
CA GLN A 133 -12.56 9.01 2.76
C GLN A 133 -11.54 9.80 1.93
N ALA A 134 -11.20 9.31 0.73
CA ALA A 134 -10.29 10.03 -0.15
C ALA A 134 -10.83 11.42 -0.54
N ARG A 135 -12.13 11.50 -0.87
CA ARG A 135 -12.81 12.78 -1.14
C ARG A 135 -12.81 13.71 0.06
N ALA A 136 -13.09 13.19 1.27
CA ALA A 136 -13.10 14.00 2.49
C ALA A 136 -11.70 14.53 2.85
N ALA A 137 -10.66 13.73 2.65
CA ALA A 137 -9.27 14.14 2.86
C ALA A 137 -8.70 15.03 1.74
N GLY A 138 -9.44 15.23 0.64
CA GLY A 138 -9.01 16.07 -0.48
C GLY A 138 -7.85 15.48 -1.28
N ILE A 139 -7.70 14.15 -1.30
CA ILE A 139 -6.60 13.45 -1.98
C ILE A 139 -7.08 12.73 -3.24
N PRO A 140 -6.22 12.58 -4.27
CA PRO A 140 -6.56 11.79 -5.45
C PRO A 140 -6.67 10.30 -5.10
N MET A 141 -7.58 9.60 -5.76
CA MET A 141 -7.75 8.16 -5.65
C MET A 141 -7.82 7.54 -7.05
N LEU A 142 -7.12 6.41 -7.22
CA LEU A 142 -7.17 5.57 -8.40
C LEU A 142 -7.88 4.26 -8.03
N GLU A 143 -8.73 3.78 -8.93
CA GLU A 143 -9.50 2.55 -8.77
C GLU A 143 -9.16 1.60 -9.95
N PRO A 144 -8.12 0.75 -9.82
CA PRO A 144 -7.82 -0.24 -10.84
C PRO A 144 -8.97 -1.26 -10.94
N ALA A 145 -9.46 -1.49 -12.16
CA ALA A 145 -10.61 -2.36 -12.41
C ALA A 145 -10.22 -3.81 -12.75
N THR A 146 -8.94 -4.05 -13.02
CA THR A 146 -8.41 -5.38 -13.37
C THR A 146 -7.06 -5.60 -12.71
N PHE A 147 -6.58 -6.84 -12.66
CA PHE A 147 -5.25 -7.15 -12.11
C PHE A 147 -4.08 -6.49 -12.85
N GLN A 148 -4.29 -6.04 -14.10
CA GLN A 148 -3.25 -5.43 -14.94
C GLN A 148 -3.16 -3.90 -14.77
N GLU A 149 -4.22 -3.28 -14.27
CA GLU A 149 -4.28 -1.83 -13.98
C GLU A 149 -3.68 -1.53 -12.62
#